data_AF-A0A955J183-F1
#
_entry.id   AF-A0A955J183-F1
#
_cell.length_a   1.000
_cell.length_b   1.000
_cell.length_c   1.000
_cell.angle_alpha   90.00
_cell.angle_beta   90.00
_cell.angle_gamma   90.00
#
_symmetry.space_group_name_H-M   'P 1'
#
loop_
_entity.id
_entity.type
_entity.pdbx_description
1 polymer ?
#
loop_
_entity_poly.entity_id
_entity_poly.type
_entity_poly.pdbx_seq_one_letter_code
_entity_poly.pdbx_strand_id
1 'polypeptide(L)'
;EYSAMRFALFFLAEYAHMVTSSAFCVLLFFGGYHLPFVGLTDPAATGLLAVVAKITVFYSKVVLSICFMMLIRWTIPRIRYDQVLKLAWQSLIPIGMVLVVSMAIMVFMEWTAPWQMLVLNIGLIAAMMWIAPFMPRADVNKRIPMAGSRFNPLPGEAVSTAPVDHVARDDHGLPRDEEQLVSVH
;
A
#
# COMPACT_ATOMS: atom_id res chain seq x y z
N GLU A 1 18.38 -8.81 17.88
CA GLU A 1 18.48 -7.37 18.23
C GLU A 1 17.41 -6.89 19.21
N TYR A 2 16.19 -7.47 19.18
CA TYR A 2 15.19 -7.20 20.22
C TYR A 2 15.07 -8.37 21.22
N SER A 3 14.95 -8.05 22.51
CA SER A 3 14.54 -9.00 23.55
C SER A 3 13.09 -9.43 23.35
N ALA A 4 12.73 -10.65 23.77
CA ALA A 4 11.42 -11.27 23.57
C ALA A 4 10.23 -10.37 23.97
N MET A 5 10.37 -9.60 25.05
CA MET A 5 9.32 -8.67 25.50
C MET A 5 9.11 -7.49 24.53
N ARG A 6 10.19 -6.92 23.99
CA ARG A 6 10.11 -5.81 23.02
C ARG A 6 9.57 -6.28 21.67
N PHE A 7 9.93 -7.49 21.27
CA PHE A 7 9.36 -8.15 20.11
C PHE A 7 7.84 -8.32 20.27
N ALA A 8 7.37 -8.87 21.41
CA ALA A 8 5.94 -9.04 21.67
C ALA A 8 5.15 -7.72 21.63
N LEU A 9 5.69 -6.65 22.24
CA LEU A 9 5.07 -5.32 22.20
C LEU A 9 4.97 -4.74 20.79
N PHE A 10 5.97 -4.98 19.94
CA PHE A 10 5.94 -4.55 18.54
C PHE A 10 4.80 -5.22 17.75
N PHE A 11 4.62 -6.55 17.89
CA PHE A 11 3.48 -7.22 17.24
C PHE A 11 2.15 -6.78 17.80
N LEU A 12 2.04 -6.63 19.13
CA LEU A 12 0.83 -6.13 19.74
C LEU A 12 0.44 -4.76 19.19
N ALA A 13 1.40 -3.85 19.04
CA ALA A 13 1.17 -2.51 18.49
C ALA A 13 0.72 -2.57 17.02
N GLU A 14 1.36 -3.41 16.20
CA GLU A 14 0.98 -3.61 14.79
C GLU A 14 -0.48 -4.10 14.66
N TYR A 15 -0.86 -5.10 15.45
CA TYR A 15 -2.23 -5.63 15.43
C TYR A 15 -3.24 -4.65 16.05
N ALA A 16 -2.88 -3.94 17.11
CA ALA A 16 -3.72 -2.91 17.69
C ALA A 16 -4.01 -1.80 16.67
N HIS A 17 -2.99 -1.36 15.91
CA HIS A 17 -3.15 -0.38 14.84
C HIS A 17 -4.05 -0.89 13.71
N MET A 18 -3.96 -2.18 13.36
CA MET A 18 -4.85 -2.79 12.38
C MET A 18 -6.31 -2.76 12.84
N VAL A 19 -6.58 -3.10 14.10
CA VAL A 19 -7.94 -3.10 14.68
C VAL A 19 -8.51 -1.68 14.73
N THR A 20 -7.73 -0.70 15.21
CA THR A 20 -8.19 0.70 15.31
C THR A 20 -8.45 1.31 13.94
N SER A 21 -7.55 1.10 12.96
CA SER A 21 -7.74 1.57 11.58
C SER A 21 -8.99 0.96 10.94
N SER A 22 -9.23 -0.32 11.16
CA SER A 22 -10.45 -1.01 10.67
C SER A 22 -11.72 -0.43 11.32
N ALA A 23 -11.68 -0.12 12.62
CA ALA A 23 -12.79 0.53 13.31
C ALA A 23 -13.07 1.94 12.78
N PHE A 24 -12.04 2.75 12.53
CA PHE A 24 -12.20 4.07 11.90
C PHE A 24 -12.80 3.97 10.50
N CYS A 25 -12.35 3.01 9.69
CA CYS A 25 -12.89 2.77 8.36
C CYS A 25 -14.39 2.44 8.42
N VAL A 26 -14.80 1.56 9.34
CA VAL A 26 -16.21 1.20 9.52
C VAL A 26 -17.07 2.38 9.98
N LEU A 27 -16.54 3.22 10.87
CA LEU A 27 -17.24 4.41 11.36
C LEU A 27 -17.45 5.45 10.26
N LEU A 28 -16.41 5.76 9.50
CA LEU A 28 -16.43 6.85 8.53
C LEU A 28 -17.11 6.46 7.21
N PHE A 29 -16.89 5.23 6.74
CA PHE A 29 -17.33 4.83 5.39
C PHE A 29 -18.49 3.83 5.39
N PHE A 30 -18.56 2.92 6.37
CA PHE A 30 -19.59 1.85 6.39
C PHE A 30 -20.82 2.20 7.26
N GLY A 31 -20.95 3.47 7.69
CA GLY A 31 -22.08 3.95 8.48
C GLY A 31 -22.13 3.39 9.90
N GLY A 32 -21.00 2.92 10.44
CA GLY A 32 -20.90 2.44 11.84
C GLY A 32 -21.90 1.33 12.15
N TYR A 33 -22.76 1.57 13.14
CA TYR A 33 -23.79 0.62 13.61
C TYR A 33 -25.08 0.64 12.79
N HIS A 34 -25.27 1.62 11.89
CA HIS A 34 -26.51 1.73 11.13
C HIS A 34 -26.57 0.69 10.02
N LEU A 35 -27.72 0.01 9.89
CA LEU A 35 -27.98 -0.92 8.82
C LEU A 35 -29.34 -0.56 8.19
N PRO A 36 -29.35 -0.06 6.94
CA PRO A 36 -30.61 0.23 6.27
C PRO A 36 -31.41 -1.07 6.18
N PHE A 37 -32.75 -0.98 6.30
CA PHE A 37 -33.70 -2.12 6.28
C PHE A 37 -33.88 -2.91 7.59
N VAL A 38 -33.11 -2.64 8.66
CA VAL A 38 -33.33 -3.28 9.98
C VAL A 38 -33.67 -2.20 11.01
N GLY A 39 -34.96 -2.01 11.28
CA GLY A 39 -35.48 -1.00 12.22
C GLY A 39 -34.98 -1.14 13.67
N LEU A 40 -34.41 -2.29 14.05
CA LEU A 40 -33.74 -2.46 15.34
C LEU A 40 -32.41 -1.68 15.44
N THR A 41 -31.81 -1.30 14.31
CA THR A 41 -30.57 -0.51 14.27
C THR A 41 -30.80 0.99 14.11
N ASP A 42 -32.06 1.43 14.10
CA ASP A 42 -32.40 2.85 14.03
C ASP A 42 -31.92 3.60 15.28
N PRO A 43 -31.52 4.87 15.14
CA PRO A 43 -31.12 5.70 16.28
C PRO A 43 -32.19 5.77 17.38
N ALA A 44 -33.47 5.74 16.99
CA ALA A 44 -34.61 5.83 17.91
C ALA A 44 -34.87 4.53 18.73
N ALA A 45 -34.34 3.39 18.31
CA ALA A 45 -34.53 2.13 19.02
C ALA A 45 -33.53 2.01 20.19
N THR A 46 -34.00 2.18 21.42
CA THR A 46 -33.20 2.17 22.67
C THR A 46 -33.37 0.91 23.51
N GLY A 47 -34.19 -0.06 23.07
CA GLY A 47 -34.36 -1.33 23.77
C GLY A 47 -33.06 -2.11 23.89
N LEU A 48 -32.93 -2.95 24.93
CA LEU A 48 -31.73 -3.77 25.16
C LEU A 48 -31.36 -4.60 23.92
N LEU A 49 -32.36 -5.18 23.23
CA LEU A 49 -32.17 -5.90 21.98
C LEU A 49 -31.60 -5.02 20.85
N ALA A 50 -32.02 -3.75 20.77
CA ALA A 50 -31.50 -2.80 19.79
C ALA A 50 -30.04 -2.43 20.08
N VAL A 51 -29.68 -2.27 21.35
CA VAL A 51 -28.29 -2.01 21.77
C VAL A 51 -27.38 -3.20 21.43
N VAL A 52 -27.81 -4.41 21.78
CA VAL A 52 -27.06 -5.64 21.45
C VAL A 52 -26.91 -5.77 19.93
N ALA A 53 -27.99 -5.56 19.16
CA ALA A 53 -27.94 -5.60 17.71
C ALA A 53 -26.96 -4.58 17.11
N LYS A 54 -26.97 -3.33 17.59
CA LYS A 54 -26.04 -2.27 17.15
C LYS A 54 -24.57 -2.65 17.41
N ILE A 55 -24.27 -3.19 18.59
CA ILE A 55 -22.92 -3.66 18.95
C ILE A 55 -22.51 -4.82 18.04
N THR A 56 -23.37 -5.83 17.88
CA THR A 56 -23.08 -7.00 17.04
C THR A 56 -22.85 -6.59 15.58
N VAL A 57 -23.68 -5.71 15.03
CA VAL A 57 -23.51 -5.19 13.66
C VAL A 57 -22.19 -4.46 13.52
N PHE A 58 -21.88 -3.55 14.45
CA PHE A 58 -20.61 -2.82 14.40
C PHE A 58 -19.39 -3.75 14.47
N TYR A 59 -19.34 -4.66 15.44
CA TYR A 59 -18.24 -5.63 15.56
C TYR A 59 -18.14 -6.54 14.34
N SER A 60 -19.26 -6.99 13.77
CA SER A 60 -19.24 -7.82 12.56
C SER A 60 -18.63 -7.09 11.37
N LYS A 61 -18.95 -5.79 11.18
CA LYS A 61 -18.34 -4.94 10.14
C LYS A 61 -16.84 -4.73 10.40
N VAL A 62 -16.43 -4.54 11.65
CA VAL A 62 -15.01 -4.41 12.01
C VAL A 62 -14.24 -5.70 11.73
N VAL A 63 -14.78 -6.86 12.11
CA VAL A 63 -14.16 -8.17 11.81
C VAL A 63 -14.06 -8.37 10.30
N LEU A 64 -15.12 -8.06 9.54
CA LEU A 64 -15.08 -8.14 8.07
C LEU A 64 -13.99 -7.24 7.48
N SER A 65 -13.84 -6.02 8.00
CA SER A 65 -12.80 -5.07 7.58
C SER A 65 -11.39 -5.57 7.90
N ILE A 66 -11.17 -6.18 9.08
CA ILE A 66 -9.90 -6.83 9.44
C ILE A 66 -9.62 -8.01 8.50
N CYS A 67 -10.61 -8.85 8.22
CA CYS A 67 -10.47 -9.95 7.25
C CYS A 67 -10.08 -9.41 5.87
N PHE A 68 -10.69 -8.32 5.42
CA PHE A 68 -10.33 -7.67 4.15
C PHE A 68 -8.89 -7.15 4.15
N MET A 69 -8.44 -6.48 5.21
CA MET A 69 -7.04 -6.03 5.35
C MET A 69 -6.04 -7.18 5.37
N MET A 70 -6.41 -8.31 5.98
CA MET A 70 -5.61 -9.55 5.94
C MET A 70 -5.54 -10.15 4.54
N LEU A 71 -6.64 -10.14 3.79
CA LEU A 71 -6.63 -10.57 2.38
C LEU A 71 -5.72 -9.69 1.53
N ILE A 72 -5.74 -8.38 1.74
CA ILE A 72 -4.81 -7.45 1.08
C ILE A 72 -3.36 -7.81 1.38
N ARG A 73 -3.06 -8.13 2.64
CA ARG A 73 -1.71 -8.51 3.07
C ARG A 73 -1.16 -9.72 2.32
N TRP A 74 -2.02 -10.66 1.93
CA TRP A 74 -1.61 -11.85 1.17
C TRP A 74 -1.65 -11.67 -0.35
N THR A 75 -2.40 -10.69 -0.86
CA THR A 75 -2.58 -10.47 -2.30
C THR A 75 -1.60 -9.47 -2.90
N ILE A 76 -1.14 -8.47 -2.15
CA ILE A 76 -0.25 -7.44 -2.68
C ILE A 76 1.21 -7.94 -2.78
N PRO A 77 1.82 -7.95 -3.97
CA PRO A 77 3.24 -8.22 -4.12
C PRO A 77 4.06 -7.12 -3.41
N ARG A 78 5.14 -7.50 -2.72
CA ARG A 78 5.97 -6.56 -1.94
C ARG A 78 6.43 -5.37 -2.79
N ILE A 79 5.86 -4.19 -2.53
CA ILE A 79 6.16 -2.94 -3.24
C ILE A 79 7.45 -2.32 -2.70
N ARG A 80 8.26 -1.70 -3.57
CA ARG A 80 9.45 -0.95 -3.16
C ARG A 80 9.05 0.38 -2.51
N TYR A 81 9.79 0.82 -1.48
CA TYR A 81 9.52 2.07 -0.77
C TYR A 81 9.33 3.28 -1.72
N ASP A 82 10.21 3.41 -2.71
CA ASP A 82 10.14 4.50 -3.69
C ASP A 82 8.83 4.54 -4.47
N GLN A 83 8.24 3.38 -4.76
CA GLN A 83 6.95 3.28 -5.47
C GLN A 83 5.80 3.71 -4.56
N VAL A 84 5.85 3.37 -3.27
CA VAL A 84 4.86 3.80 -2.28
C VAL A 84 4.92 5.31 -2.09
N LEU A 85 6.13 5.88 -1.96
CA LEU A 85 6.31 7.32 -1.83
C LEU A 85 5.83 8.06 -3.09
N LYS A 86 6.19 7.54 -4.27
CA LYS A 86 5.72 8.09 -5.55
C LYS A 86 4.20 8.07 -5.66
N LEU A 87 3.55 6.97 -5.29
CA LEU A 87 2.09 6.83 -5.29
C LEU A 87 1.43 7.85 -4.36
N ALA A 88 1.96 8.00 -3.13
CA ALA A 88 1.43 8.93 -2.15
C ALA A 88 1.50 10.38 -2.65
N TRP A 89 2.66 10.81 -3.13
CA TRP A 89 2.90 12.20 -3.52
C TRP A 89 2.30 12.58 -4.87
N GLN A 90 2.41 11.71 -5.87
CA GLN A 90 1.99 12.04 -7.23
C GLN A 90 0.53 11.68 -7.51
N SER A 91 -0.05 10.74 -6.74
CA SER A 91 -1.43 10.30 -6.95
C SER A 91 -2.34 10.69 -5.79
N LEU A 92 -2.08 10.21 -4.57
CA LEU A 92 -3.06 10.34 -3.47
C LEU A 92 -3.31 11.80 -3.06
N ILE A 93 -2.25 12.61 -2.92
CA ILE A 93 -2.40 14.01 -2.48
C ILE A 93 -3.21 14.83 -3.50
N PRO A 94 -2.88 14.86 -4.81
CA PRO A 94 -3.67 15.59 -5.80
C PRO A 94 -5.14 15.12 -5.87
N ILE A 95 -5.38 13.81 -5.81
CA ILE A 95 -6.73 13.24 -5.83
C ILE A 95 -7.53 13.70 -4.62
N GLY A 96 -6.93 13.68 -3.43
CA GLY A 96 -7.55 14.18 -2.21
C GLY A 96 -7.95 15.64 -2.31
N MET A 97 -7.08 16.49 -2.88
CA MET A 97 -7.38 17.91 -3.09
C MET A 97 -8.56 18.13 -4.05
N VAL A 98 -8.61 17.39 -5.16
CA VAL A 98 -9.73 17.46 -6.11
C VAL A 98 -11.04 17.00 -5.46
N LEU A 99 -11.01 15.91 -4.68
CA LEU A 99 -12.19 15.43 -3.95
C LEU A 99 -12.72 16.46 -2.96
N VAL A 100 -11.85 17.11 -2.19
CA VAL A 100 -12.27 18.13 -1.21
C VAL A 100 -12.87 19.35 -1.91
N VAL A 101 -12.24 19.85 -2.97
CA VAL A 101 -12.74 21.02 -3.71
C VAL A 101 -14.06 20.70 -4.42
N SER A 102 -14.15 19.54 -5.09
CA SER A 102 -15.39 19.12 -5.75
C SER A 102 -16.54 18.96 -4.76
N MET A 103 -16.28 18.37 -3.59
CA MET A 103 -17.27 18.26 -2.52
C MET A 103 -17.71 19.64 -2.01
N ALA A 104 -16.78 20.59 -1.82
CA ALA A 104 -17.11 21.95 -1.40
C ALA A 104 -18.03 22.67 -2.39
N ILE A 105 -17.79 22.51 -3.70
CA ILE A 105 -18.63 23.09 -4.75
C ILE A 105 -20.03 22.47 -4.74
N MET A 106 -20.15 21.14 -4.62
CA MET A 106 -21.46 20.48 -4.57
C MET A 106 -22.30 20.94 -3.38
N VAL A 107 -21.67 21.09 -2.21
CA VAL A 107 -22.36 21.59 -1.01
C VAL A 107 -22.82 23.03 -1.21
N PHE A 108 -21.99 23.90 -1.81
CA PHE A 108 -22.38 25.29 -2.11
C PHE A 108 -23.55 25.39 -3.10
N MET A 109 -23.61 24.49 -4.09
CA MET A 109 -24.69 24.45 -5.08
C MET A 109 -25.92 23.65 -4.61
N GLU A 110 -25.93 23.18 -3.36
CA GLU A 110 -26.98 22.34 -2.75
C GLU A 110 -27.27 21.03 -3.52
N TRP A 111 -26.31 20.55 -4.32
CA TRP A 111 -26.40 19.27 -5.05
C TRP A 111 -26.05 18.11 -4.11
N THR A 112 -26.92 17.86 -3.13
CA THR A 112 -26.69 16.87 -2.06
C THR A 112 -27.43 15.55 -2.26
N ALA A 113 -28.13 15.37 -3.38
CA ALA A 113 -28.82 14.12 -3.64
C ALA A 113 -27.82 12.97 -3.86
N PRO A 114 -28.13 11.75 -3.39
CA PRO A 114 -27.22 10.61 -3.49
C PRO A 114 -26.77 10.30 -4.92
N TRP A 115 -27.68 10.50 -5.90
CA TRP A 115 -27.37 10.26 -7.31
C TRP A 115 -26.36 11.27 -7.87
N GLN A 116 -26.39 12.54 -7.42
CA GLN A 116 -25.45 13.57 -7.84
C GLN A 116 -24.04 13.25 -7.32
N MET A 117 -23.95 12.82 -6.06
CA MET A 117 -22.69 12.38 -5.45
C MET A 117 -22.11 11.16 -6.16
N LEU A 118 -22.95 10.19 -6.54
CA LEU A 118 -22.52 9.03 -7.32
C LEU A 118 -22.00 9.44 -8.70
N VAL A 119 -22.72 10.32 -9.40
CA VAL A 119 -22.31 10.85 -10.71
C VAL A 119 -20.99 11.60 -10.61
N LEU A 120 -20.78 12.43 -9.58
CA LEU A 120 -19.51 13.10 -9.36
C LEU A 120 -18.38 12.08 -9.15
N ASN A 121 -18.56 11.10 -8.27
CA ASN A 121 -17.54 10.10 -8.00
C ASN A 121 -17.15 9.33 -9.27
N ILE A 122 -18.14 8.91 -10.07
CA ILE A 122 -17.90 8.24 -11.35
C ILE A 122 -17.20 9.18 -12.34
N GLY A 123 -17.63 10.44 -12.42
CA GLY A 123 -17.02 11.46 -13.28
C GLY A 123 -15.57 11.74 -12.91
N LEU A 124 -15.25 11.81 -11.62
CA LEU A 124 -13.89 11.98 -11.12
C LEU A 124 -13.01 10.77 -11.44
N ILE A 125 -13.53 9.55 -11.28
CA ILE A 125 -12.83 8.32 -11.69
C ILE A 125 -12.57 8.33 -13.20
N ALA A 126 -13.57 8.68 -14.01
CA ALA A 126 -13.43 8.75 -15.47
C ALA A 126 -12.40 9.82 -15.90
N ALA A 127 -12.46 11.01 -15.29
CA ALA A 127 -11.49 12.08 -15.52
C ALA A 127 -10.08 11.63 -15.14
N MET A 128 -9.93 10.91 -14.03
CA MET A 128 -8.65 10.37 -13.59
C MET A 128 -8.12 9.28 -14.53
N MET A 129 -8.97 8.39 -15.03
CA MET A 129 -8.60 7.40 -16.04
C MET A 129 -8.21 8.06 -17.37
N TRP A 130 -8.83 9.19 -17.70
CA TRP A 130 -8.49 9.98 -18.88
C TRP A 130 -7.17 10.74 -18.73
N ILE A 131 -6.85 11.23 -17.53
CA ILE A 131 -5.61 11.94 -17.21
C ILE A 131 -4.42 10.97 -17.01
N ALA A 132 -4.67 9.76 -16.49
CA ALA A 132 -3.65 8.74 -16.24
C ALA A 132 -2.69 8.46 -17.42
N PRO A 133 -3.12 8.35 -18.70
CA PRO A 133 -2.20 8.18 -19.81
C PRO A 133 -1.30 9.40 -20.08
N PHE A 134 -1.67 10.59 -19.60
CA PHE A 134 -0.86 11.81 -19.76
C PHE A 134 0.18 11.99 -18.66
N MET A 135 0.14 11.21 -17.58
CA MET A 135 1.15 11.30 -16.52
C MET A 135 2.48 10.67 -16.96
N PRO A 136 3.62 11.36 -16.78
CA PRO A 136 4.94 10.79 -17.06
C PRO A 136 5.15 9.50 -16.27
N ARG A 137 5.29 8.38 -16.99
CA ARG A 137 5.61 7.10 -16.36
C ARG A 137 6.96 7.23 -15.67
N ALA A 138 7.12 6.57 -14.51
CA ALA A 138 8.44 6.47 -13.91
C ALA A 138 9.35 5.80 -14.94
N ASP A 139 10.48 6.43 -15.27
CA ASP A 139 11.51 5.73 -16.01
C ASP A 139 11.86 4.46 -15.24
N VAL A 140 11.66 3.32 -15.89
CA VAL A 140 12.26 2.05 -15.43
C VAL A 140 13.74 2.36 -15.24
N ASN A 141 14.30 2.01 -14.07
CA ASN A 141 15.69 2.26 -13.72
C ASN A 141 16.62 1.81 -14.85
N LYS A 142 16.93 2.73 -15.78
CA LYS A 142 17.79 2.48 -16.92
C LYS A 142 19.19 2.47 -16.35
N ARG A 143 19.86 1.33 -16.45
CA ARG A 143 21.26 1.21 -16.06
C ARG A 143 22.04 2.26 -16.86
N ILE A 144 22.60 3.25 -16.18
CA ILE A 144 23.38 4.30 -16.82
C ILE A 144 24.70 3.67 -17.28
N PRO A 145 25.07 3.76 -18.56
CA PRO A 145 26.35 3.24 -19.01
C PRO A 145 27.47 4.05 -18.35
N MET A 146 28.46 3.35 -17.83
CA MET A 146 29.58 3.92 -17.10
C MET A 146 30.88 3.50 -17.79
N ALA A 147 31.78 4.44 -18.02
CA ALA A 147 33.12 4.15 -18.55
C ALA A 147 33.82 3.13 -17.64
N GLY A 148 34.40 2.08 -18.22
CA GLY A 148 35.08 1.01 -17.47
C GLY A 148 34.15 0.05 -16.72
N SER A 149 32.83 0.19 -16.84
CA SER A 149 31.89 -0.75 -16.22
C SER A 149 31.86 -2.06 -16.99
N ARG A 150 32.19 -3.17 -16.30
CA ARG A 150 32.14 -4.53 -16.87
C ARG A 150 30.73 -4.97 -17.27
N PHE A 151 29.71 -4.43 -16.60
CA PHE A 151 28.31 -4.87 -16.77
C PHE A 151 27.45 -3.87 -17.57
N ASN A 152 27.91 -2.64 -17.77
CA ASN A 152 27.20 -1.62 -18.54
C ASN A 152 28.17 -0.59 -19.14
N PRO A 153 28.99 -0.98 -20.13
CA PRO A 153 29.99 -0.11 -20.73
C PRO A 153 29.39 0.99 -21.61
N LEU A 154 30.21 1.99 -21.93
CA LEU A 154 29.85 2.98 -22.94
C LEU A 154 29.77 2.34 -24.34
N PRO A 155 28.88 2.82 -25.22
CA PRO A 155 28.80 2.33 -26.60
C PRO A 155 30.16 2.47 -27.30
N GLY A 156 30.77 1.34 -27.68
CA GLY A 156 32.08 1.29 -28.34
C GLY A 156 33.27 0.89 -27.45
N GLU A 157 33.06 0.70 -26.16
CA GLU A 157 34.10 0.21 -25.25
C GLU A 157 34.18 -1.33 -25.31
N ALA A 158 35.35 -1.85 -25.67
CA ALA A 158 35.59 -3.30 -25.72
C ALA A 158 35.76 -3.83 -24.29
N VAL A 159 34.70 -4.44 -23.75
CA VAL A 159 34.71 -5.02 -22.40
C VAL A 159 34.85 -6.53 -22.48
N SER A 160 35.89 -7.05 -21.84
CA SER A 160 36.04 -8.48 -21.60
C SER A 160 35.23 -8.88 -20.36
N THR A 161 34.21 -9.70 -20.56
CA THR A 161 33.39 -10.25 -19.46
C THR A 161 34.05 -11.45 -18.80
N ALA A 162 35.16 -11.96 -19.33
CA ALA A 162 35.86 -13.10 -18.77
C ALA A 162 36.37 -12.80 -17.35
N PRO A 163 36.45 -13.82 -16.47
CA PRO A 163 37.16 -13.70 -15.20
C PRO A 163 38.61 -13.30 -15.48
N VAL A 164 39.05 -12.22 -14.84
CA VAL A 164 40.45 -11.74 -14.89
C VAL A 164 41.34 -12.61 -14.02
N ASP A 165 40.77 -13.16 -12.96
CA ASP A 165 41.49 -14.02 -12.04
C ASP A 165 41.60 -15.43 -12.60
N HIS A 166 42.82 -15.96 -12.58
CA HIS A 166 43.14 -17.32 -13.02
C HIS A 166 42.40 -18.37 -12.19
N VAL A 167 42.30 -18.16 -10.88
CA VAL A 167 41.57 -19.03 -9.94
C VAL A 167 40.07 -19.11 -10.30
N ALA A 168 39.49 -18.05 -10.86
CA ALA A 168 38.09 -18.04 -11.26
C ALA A 168 37.82 -18.68 -12.64
N ARG A 169 38.87 -18.95 -13.43
CA ARG A 169 38.78 -19.76 -14.67
C ARG A 169 38.94 -21.24 -14.40
N ASP A 170 39.65 -21.54 -13.33
CA ASP A 170 39.97 -22.85 -12.83
C ASP A 170 38.87 -23.27 -11.86
N ASP A 171 37.84 -23.96 -12.34
CA ASP A 171 36.67 -24.46 -11.56
C ASP A 171 37.06 -25.58 -10.54
N HIS A 172 38.31 -25.59 -10.11
CA HIS A 172 38.88 -26.57 -9.20
C HIS A 172 38.70 -26.07 -7.77
N GLY A 173 38.24 -26.94 -6.86
CA GLY A 173 38.15 -26.58 -5.45
C GLY A 173 39.50 -26.12 -4.89
N LEU A 174 39.50 -25.00 -4.18
CA LEU A 174 40.70 -24.42 -3.57
C LEU A 174 41.42 -25.48 -2.70
N PRO A 175 42.75 -25.57 -2.78
CA PRO A 175 43.53 -26.30 -1.80
C PRO A 175 43.23 -25.76 -0.40
N ARG A 176 43.17 -26.66 0.60
CA ARG A 176 42.77 -26.38 1.99
C ARG A 176 43.54 -25.22 2.66
N ASP A 177 44.71 -24.90 2.13
CA ASP A 177 45.64 -23.91 2.63
C ASP A 177 45.26 -22.48 2.19
N GLU A 178 44.62 -22.33 1.02
CA GLU A 178 44.16 -21.04 0.50
C GLU A 178 42.73 -20.68 0.96
N GLU A 179 41.93 -21.70 1.34
CA GLU A 179 40.59 -21.52 1.93
C GLU A 179 40.63 -20.66 3.20
N GLN A 180 41.69 -20.78 4.01
CA GLN A 180 41.86 -20.00 5.23
C GLN A 180 42.16 -18.52 4.97
N LEU A 181 42.84 -18.19 3.86
CA LEU A 181 43.24 -16.81 3.57
C LEU A 181 42.06 -15.96 3.05
N VAL A 182 41.10 -16.58 2.37
CA VAL A 182 39.93 -15.87 1.81
C VAL A 182 38.84 -15.63 2.86
N SER A 183 38.72 -16.48 3.90
CA SER A 183 37.69 -16.32 4.95
C SER A 183 37.96 -15.18 5.96
N VAL A 184 39.12 -14.54 5.87
CA VAL A 184 39.60 -13.51 6.83
C VAL A 184 39.36 -12.08 6.33
N HIS A 185 38.81 -11.91 5.12
CA HIS A 185 38.34 -10.63 4.59
C HIS A 185 36.82 -10.62 4.39
#